data_AF-A0A562QML0-F1
#
_entry.id   AF-A0A562QML0-F1
#
_cell.length_a   1.000
_cell.length_b   1.000
_cell.length_c   1.000
_cell.angle_alpha   90.00
_cell.angle_beta   90.00
_cell.angle_gamma   90.00
#
_symmetry.space_group_name_H-M   'P 1'
#
loop_
_entity.id
_entity.type
_entity.pdbx_description
1 polymer ?
#
loop_
_entity_poly.entity_id
_entity_poly.type
_entity_poly.pdbx_seq_one_letter_code
_entity_poly.pdbx_strand_id
1 'polypeptide(L)'
;MTFDHVKEPDFIIQIKVRFFFNIRFGEAVCKSGNYSGATCGTLQTRNFSIDIEGSTFFNLRAASTFMWTGDSGGTVYADTVLKGVAMGFNANYPMYYSHVGNVNRVLGLTPIFK
;
A
#
# COMPACT_ATOMS: atom_id res chain seq x y z
N MET A 1 47.41 20.17 9.38
CA MET A 1 46.36 20.11 8.34
C MET A 1 45.04 19.88 9.04
N THR A 2 44.31 20.95 9.29
CA THR A 2 42.95 20.91 9.81
C THR A 2 42.04 20.90 8.59
N PHE A 3 41.25 19.83 8.42
CA PHE A 3 40.16 19.81 7.45
C PHE A 3 38.88 20.11 8.21
N ASP A 4 38.42 21.35 8.08
CA ASP A 4 37.09 21.76 8.52
C ASP A 4 36.06 21.01 7.68
N HIS A 5 35.39 20.02 8.27
CA HIS A 5 34.19 19.46 7.69
C HIS A 5 33.03 20.42 7.93
N VAL A 6 32.68 21.11 6.84
CA VAL A 6 31.46 21.87 6.65
C VAL A 6 30.28 21.05 7.17
N LYS A 7 29.60 21.60 8.18
CA LYS A 7 28.35 21.07 8.72
C LYS A 7 27.24 21.38 7.72
N GLU A 8 26.93 20.42 6.85
CA GLU A 8 25.69 20.45 6.07
C GLU A 8 24.50 20.40 7.04
N PRO A 9 23.44 21.20 6.84
CA PRO A 9 22.27 21.12 7.68
C PRO A 9 21.57 19.79 7.41
N ASP A 10 21.59 18.90 8.39
CA ASP A 10 20.77 17.70 8.45
C ASP A 10 19.30 18.09 8.31
N PHE A 11 18.80 18.17 7.07
CA PHE A 11 17.38 18.25 6.80
C PHE A 11 16.82 16.84 6.97
N ILE A 12 16.81 16.37 8.22
CA ILE A 12 16.09 15.17 8.62
C ILE A 12 14.61 15.49 8.42
N ILE A 13 14.08 15.10 7.27
CA ILE A 13 12.64 14.99 7.08
C ILE A 13 12.21 13.89 8.04
N GLN A 14 11.85 14.31 9.25
CA GLN A 14 11.18 13.49 10.24
C GLN A 14 9.85 13.05 9.62
N ILE A 15 9.87 11.94 8.87
CA ILE A 15 8.65 11.23 8.49
C ILE A 15 8.09 10.72 9.81
N LYS A 16 7.23 11.55 10.41
CA LYS A 16 6.41 11.15 11.53
C LYS A 16 5.50 10.07 10.99
N VAL A 17 5.88 8.81 11.18
CA VAL A 17 5.00 7.65 11.02
C VAL A 17 3.88 7.82 12.02
N ARG A 18 2.87 8.60 11.65
CA ARG A 18 1.60 8.56 12.34
C ARG A 18 0.96 7.26 11.87
N PHE A 19 1.04 6.22 12.70
CA PHE A 19 0.11 5.09 12.66
C PHE A 19 -1.31 5.65 12.86
N PHE A 20 -1.88 6.26 11.83
CA PHE A 20 -3.29 6.63 11.82
C PHE A 20 -4.06 5.35 11.48
N PHE A 21 -4.46 4.63 12.51
CA PHE A 21 -5.41 3.51 12.45
C PHE A 21 -6.83 3.91 11.95
N ASN A 22 -7.01 5.16 11.47
CA ASN A 22 -8.24 5.61 10.84
C ASN A 22 -8.09 5.59 9.32
N ILE A 23 -8.00 4.37 8.78
CA ILE A 23 -8.41 4.11 7.41
C ILE A 23 -9.89 4.57 7.39
N ARG A 24 -10.34 5.32 6.38
CA ARG A 24 -11.73 5.82 6.24
C ARG A 24 -12.25 5.38 4.87
N PHE A 25 -13.52 5.00 4.79
CA PHE A 25 -14.16 4.85 3.47
C PHE A 25 -13.97 6.17 2.69
N GLY A 26 -13.62 6.07 1.42
CA GLY A 26 -13.31 7.23 0.60
C GLY A 26 -11.89 7.79 0.75
N GLU A 27 -11.03 7.23 1.60
CA GLU A 27 -9.63 7.67 1.65
C GLU A 27 -8.90 7.37 0.32
N ALA A 28 -7.91 8.20 -0.01
CA ALA A 28 -7.09 8.00 -1.19
C ALA A 28 -6.35 6.65 -1.12
N VAL A 29 -6.36 5.94 -2.23
CA VAL A 29 -5.61 4.70 -2.43
C VAL A 29 -4.98 4.76 -3.82
N CYS A 30 -3.66 4.76 -3.84
CA CYS A 30 -2.85 4.63 -5.05
C CYS A 30 -2.18 3.27 -5.08
N LYS A 31 -1.89 2.78 -6.29
CA LYS A 31 -1.09 1.58 -6.50
C LYS A 31 -0.06 1.83 -7.59
N SER A 32 1.10 1.21 -7.46
CA SER A 32 2.06 1.03 -8.56
C SER A 32 1.95 -0.39 -9.09
N GLY A 33 2.16 -0.57 -10.40
CA GLY A 33 2.15 -1.87 -11.05
C GLY A 33 2.96 -1.83 -12.34
N ASN A 34 3.45 -2.99 -12.78
CA ASN A 34 4.28 -3.09 -13.97
C ASN A 34 3.50 -2.81 -15.26
N TYR A 35 2.21 -3.15 -15.30
CA TYR A 35 1.41 -3.04 -16.51
C TYR A 35 0.74 -1.67 -16.62
N SER A 36 0.02 -1.24 -15.59
CA SER A 36 -0.74 0.01 -15.63
C SER A 36 -0.03 1.21 -14.97
N GLY A 37 1.18 1.02 -14.45
CA GLY A 37 1.92 2.06 -13.77
C GLY A 37 1.25 2.50 -12.46
N ALA A 38 1.31 3.79 -12.18
CA ALA A 38 0.69 4.39 -11.00
C ALA A 38 -0.76 4.81 -11.27
N THR A 39 -1.71 4.27 -10.52
CA THR A 39 -3.12 4.68 -10.59
C THR A 39 -3.64 4.98 -9.20
N CYS A 40 -4.58 5.92 -9.09
CA CYS A 40 -5.18 6.31 -7.82
C CYS A 40 -6.71 6.20 -7.88
N GLY A 41 -7.30 6.15 -6.70
CA GLY A 41 -8.74 6.05 -6.48
C GLY A 41 -9.00 6.14 -4.98
N THR A 42 -10.08 5.52 -4.53
CA THR A 42 -10.52 5.59 -3.15
C THR A 42 -10.85 4.22 -2.59
N LEU A 43 -10.66 4.06 -1.27
CA LEU A 43 -11.07 2.85 -0.57
C LEU A 43 -12.60 2.71 -0.60
N GLN A 44 -13.08 1.62 -1.18
CA GLN A 44 -14.50 1.31 -1.31
C GLN A 44 -15.00 0.37 -0.23
N THR A 45 -14.19 -0.61 0.19
CA THR A 45 -14.59 -1.56 1.23
C THR A 45 -13.42 -2.15 2.00
N ARG A 46 -13.74 -2.66 3.19
CA ARG A 46 -12.86 -3.44 4.05
C ARG A 46 -13.50 -4.76 4.40
N ASN A 47 -12.67 -5.66 4.90
CA ASN A 47 -13.10 -7.00 5.28
C ASN A 47 -13.78 -7.72 4.11
N PHE A 48 -13.25 -7.47 2.91
CA PHE A 48 -13.62 -8.19 1.70
C PHE A 48 -12.98 -9.57 1.74
N SER A 49 -13.72 -10.58 1.29
CA SER A 49 -13.20 -11.93 1.14
C SER A 49 -13.47 -12.43 -0.27
N ILE A 50 -12.54 -13.20 -0.81
CA ILE A 50 -12.63 -13.76 -2.15
C ILE A 50 -12.10 -15.19 -2.15
N ASP A 51 -12.75 -16.05 -2.92
CA ASP A 51 -12.24 -17.38 -3.23
C ASP A 51 -11.55 -17.35 -4.60
N ILE A 52 -10.31 -17.83 -4.64
CA ILE A 52 -9.52 -17.97 -5.86
C ILE A 52 -8.96 -19.38 -5.87
N GLU A 53 -9.34 -20.19 -6.86
CA GLU A 53 -8.82 -21.54 -7.08
C GLU A 53 -8.93 -22.45 -5.82
N GLY A 54 -10.01 -22.30 -5.03
CA GLY A 54 -10.25 -23.09 -3.82
C GLY A 54 -9.51 -22.57 -2.58
N SER A 55 -8.85 -21.42 -2.68
CA SER A 55 -8.25 -20.70 -1.56
C SER A 55 -9.06 -19.45 -1.23
N THR A 56 -9.59 -19.39 -0.02
CA THR A 56 -10.30 -18.20 0.46
C THR A 56 -9.35 -17.21 1.12
N PHE A 57 -9.32 -15.99 0.61
CA PHE A 57 -8.58 -14.87 1.17
C PHE A 57 -9.54 -13.98 1.96
N PHE A 58 -9.20 -13.72 3.22
CA PHE A 58 -10.01 -12.91 4.12
C PHE A 58 -9.36 -11.55 4.41
N ASN A 59 -10.15 -10.63 4.95
CA ASN A 59 -9.68 -9.33 5.43
C ASN A 59 -8.93 -8.51 4.36
N LEU A 60 -9.39 -8.60 3.12
CA LEU A 60 -8.92 -7.77 2.01
C LEU A 60 -9.59 -6.40 2.04
N ARG A 61 -9.04 -5.51 1.23
CA ARG A 61 -9.60 -4.18 0.96
C ARG A 61 -9.80 -4.01 -0.52
N ALA A 62 -10.88 -3.35 -0.89
CA ALA A 62 -11.17 -3.03 -2.29
C ALA A 62 -11.19 -1.53 -2.51
N ALA A 63 -10.74 -1.10 -3.68
CA ALA A 63 -10.63 0.30 -4.05
C ALA A 63 -11.12 0.53 -5.48
N SER A 64 -11.52 1.78 -5.76
CA SER A 64 -11.98 2.21 -7.08
C SER A 64 -10.85 2.42 -8.08
N THR A 65 -9.59 2.40 -7.63
CA THR A 65 -8.45 2.41 -8.55
C THR A 65 -8.38 1.10 -9.33
N PHE A 66 -7.93 1.17 -10.56
CA PHE A 66 -8.04 0.09 -11.52
C PHE A 66 -6.70 -0.67 -11.62
N MET A 67 -6.71 -2.00 -11.72
CA MET A 67 -5.50 -2.82 -11.94
C MET A 67 -5.72 -3.92 -12.98
N TRP A 68 -4.66 -4.31 -13.69
CA TRP A 68 -4.71 -5.32 -14.76
C TRP A 68 -3.78 -6.48 -14.41
N THR A 69 -3.92 -7.57 -15.16
CA THR A 69 -3.00 -8.71 -15.08
C THR A 69 -1.57 -8.24 -15.30
N GLY A 70 -0.68 -8.53 -14.35
CA GLY A 70 0.71 -8.04 -14.33
C GLY A 70 0.98 -6.94 -13.30
N ASP A 71 -0.05 -6.34 -12.68
CA ASP A 71 0.12 -5.39 -11.59
C ASP A 71 0.15 -6.04 -10.20
N SER A 72 -0.25 -7.31 -10.10
CA SER A 72 -0.25 -8.09 -8.85
C SER A 72 1.15 -8.09 -8.22
N GLY A 73 1.21 -7.93 -6.89
CA GLY A 73 2.46 -7.74 -6.16
C GLY A 73 2.92 -6.28 -6.06
N GLY A 74 2.28 -5.36 -6.80
CA GLY A 74 2.59 -3.93 -6.76
C GLY A 74 2.26 -3.24 -5.43
N THR A 75 2.95 -2.15 -5.13
CA THR A 75 2.80 -1.40 -3.88
C THR A 75 1.50 -0.61 -3.87
N VAL A 76 0.72 -0.73 -2.79
CA VAL A 76 -0.47 0.10 -2.54
C VAL A 76 -0.15 1.10 -1.43
N TYR A 77 -0.43 2.38 -1.66
CA TYR A 77 -0.03 3.48 -0.79
C TYR A 77 -1.06 4.62 -0.81
N ALA A 78 -0.95 5.55 0.14
CA ALA A 78 -1.61 6.84 0.09
C ALA A 78 -0.61 7.89 0.58
N ASP A 79 -0.29 8.85 -0.26
CA ASP A 79 0.85 9.76 -0.06
C ASP A 79 2.13 8.95 0.26
N THR A 80 2.72 9.17 1.42
CA THR A 80 3.92 8.46 1.90
C THR A 80 3.60 7.26 2.81
N VAL A 81 2.32 6.91 2.95
CA VAL A 81 1.86 5.83 3.84
C VAL A 81 1.67 4.55 3.05
N LEU A 82 2.46 3.53 3.36
CA LEU A 82 2.28 2.18 2.84
C LEU A 82 0.93 1.60 3.31
N LYS A 83 0.10 1.18 2.38
CA LYS A 83 -1.21 0.56 2.65
C LYS A 83 -1.18 -0.94 2.42
N GLY A 84 -0.41 -1.46 1.48
CA GLY A 84 -0.37 -2.91 1.25
C GLY A 84 0.17 -3.31 -0.11
N VAL A 85 -0.31 -4.46 -0.59
CA VAL A 85 0.15 -5.10 -1.82
C VAL A 85 -1.05 -5.45 -2.70
N ALA A 86 -1.02 -5.01 -3.96
CA ALA A 86 -2.07 -5.25 -4.94
C ALA A 86 -2.19 -6.75 -5.23
N MET A 87 -3.41 -7.27 -5.24
CA MET A 87 -3.64 -8.70 -5.46
C MET A 87 -4.31 -8.97 -6.79
N GLY A 88 -5.45 -8.33 -7.05
CA GLY A 88 -6.22 -8.56 -8.26
C GLY A 88 -7.44 -7.66 -8.37
N PHE A 89 -8.31 -7.97 -9.32
CA PHE A 89 -9.54 -7.27 -9.60
C PHE A 89 -10.66 -8.27 -9.91
N ASN A 90 -11.91 -7.84 -9.85
CA ASN A 90 -13.06 -8.65 -10.26
C ASN A 90 -14.20 -7.75 -10.75
N ALA A 91 -15.34 -8.35 -11.10
CA ALA A 91 -16.49 -7.61 -11.61
C ALA A 91 -17.05 -6.54 -10.65
N ASN A 92 -16.86 -6.71 -9.34
CA ASN A 92 -17.39 -5.79 -8.32
C ASN A 92 -16.37 -4.71 -7.93
N TYR A 93 -15.07 -5.02 -8.03
CA TYR A 93 -14.00 -4.16 -7.54
C TYR A 93 -12.87 -4.05 -8.58
N PRO A 94 -12.58 -2.83 -9.08
CA PRO A 94 -11.48 -2.57 -10.02
C PRO A 94 -10.09 -2.90 -9.46
N MET A 95 -9.96 -2.98 -8.14
CA MET A 95 -8.78 -3.52 -7.45
C MET A 95 -9.17 -3.97 -6.03
N TYR A 96 -8.56 -5.07 -5.59
CA TYR A 96 -8.44 -5.45 -4.19
C TYR A 96 -6.97 -5.75 -3.81
N TYR A 97 -6.66 -5.55 -2.54
CA TYR A 97 -5.30 -5.64 -2.02
C TYR A 97 -5.25 -6.22 -0.61
N SER A 98 -4.13 -6.84 -0.26
CA SER A 98 -3.83 -7.25 1.11
C SER A 98 -3.23 -6.08 1.87
N HIS A 99 -3.78 -5.75 3.03
CA HIS A 99 -3.27 -4.65 3.83
C HIS A 99 -1.89 -5.00 4.44
N VAL A 100 -1.00 -4.00 4.55
CA VAL A 100 0.33 -4.16 5.16
C VAL A 100 0.26 -4.73 6.59
N GLY A 101 -0.78 -4.40 7.34
CA GLY A 101 -1.00 -4.97 8.67
C GLY A 101 -1.23 -6.49 8.68
N ASN A 102 -1.75 -7.07 7.59
CA ASN A 102 -1.87 -8.52 7.44
C ASN A 102 -0.47 -9.14 7.22
N VAL A 103 0.35 -8.52 6.38
CA VAL A 103 1.73 -8.97 6.10
C VAL A 103 2.60 -8.88 7.35
N ASN A 104 2.59 -7.74 8.03
CA ASN A 104 3.41 -7.52 9.23
C ASN A 104 3.00 -8.46 10.38
N ARG A 105 1.70 -8.78 10.51
CA ARG A 105 1.23 -9.70 11.55
C ARG A 105 1.79 -11.11 11.37
N VAL A 106 1.91 -11.57 10.12
CA VAL A 106 2.35 -12.94 9.82
C VAL A 106 3.88 -13.03 9.78
N LEU A 107 4.54 -12.05 9.19
CA LEU A 107 5.99 -12.13 8.90
C LEU A 107 6.85 -11.29 9.84
N GLY A 108 6.27 -10.44 10.69
CA GLY A 108 7.03 -9.58 11.60
C GLY A 108 7.90 -8.53 10.90
N LEU A 109 7.60 -8.19 9.65
CA LEU A 109 8.41 -7.28 8.84
C LEU A 109 8.15 -5.81 9.20
N THR A 110 9.22 -5.02 9.20
CA THR A 110 9.15 -3.56 9.28
C THR A 110 9.43 -2.98 7.89
N PRO A 111 8.54 -2.15 7.32
CA PRO A 111 8.80 -1.50 6.04
C PRO A 111 10.05 -0.62 6.10
N ILE A 112 10.89 -0.69 5.07
CA ILE A 112 12.04 0.19 4.89
C ILE A 112 11.56 1.41 4.11
N PHE A 113 11.74 2.60 4.68
CA PHE A 113 11.47 3.87 4.02
C PHE A 113 12.81 4.47 3.58
N LYS A 114 12.95 4.76 2.29
CA LYS A 114 14.11 5.45 1.72
C LYS A 114 13.72 6.87 1.34
#